data_AF-A0A2V6BZQ7-F1
#
_entry.id   AF-A0A2V6BZQ7-F1
#
_cell.length_a   1.000
_cell.length_b   1.000
_cell.length_c   1.000
_cell.angle_alpha   90.00
_cell.angle_beta   90.00
_cell.angle_gamma   90.00
#
_symmetry.space_group_name_H-M   'P 1'
#
loop_
_entity.id
_entity.type
_entity.pdbx_description
1 polymer ?
#
loop_
_entity_poly.entity_id
_entity_poly.type
_entity_poly.pdbx_seq_one_letter_code
_entity_poly.pdbx_strand_id
1 'polypeptide(L)'
;MSIERPANDPPASFPQPALTRRGFIRQVGRFATGVALAAGRDTLFVPLAFGAEKKRLKIAAVLTEFTYRSHAHVLLENFLEPYLFNGKLTSSGMDVVSFYVDQFPDRDMAREVAAKYNIKIYPTIAGALCLGGEKLAVDGVLSICEHGKYPVNEKGQQEYPRKRFFDEIVAVFRESGRVAPVYNDKHLSYRWDWARVMYDTARGLNIPFMAGSSVPLAERRPPAEIPRGARITDAVSVHSGPVESYDFHGLEVLQAMVESRRGAETGVARVQFLQGEALWKAANNGLWSVELAQTALST
;
A
#
# COMPACT_ATOMS: atom_id res chain seq x y z
N MET A 1 42.99 27.94 6.23
CA MET A 1 42.06 29.02 5.88
C MET A 1 40.69 28.55 6.33
N SER A 2 40.34 28.92 7.56
CA SER A 2 39.15 28.46 8.27
C SER A 2 38.03 29.47 8.02
N ILE A 3 36.83 29.00 7.67
CA ILE A 3 35.64 29.86 7.58
C ILE A 3 34.73 29.47 8.75
N GLU A 4 34.67 30.36 9.74
CA GLU A 4 33.75 30.29 10.88
C GLU A 4 32.30 30.44 10.43
N ARG A 5 31.40 29.69 11.07
CA ARG A 5 29.94 29.92 11.00
C ARG A 5 29.52 30.83 12.14
N PRO A 6 28.67 31.85 11.93
CA PRO A 6 28.14 32.66 13.01
C PRO A 6 27.14 31.88 13.87
N ALA A 7 27.05 32.32 15.13
CA ALA A 7 26.37 31.65 16.23
C ALA A 7 24.84 31.82 16.26
N ASN A 8 24.17 30.73 16.64
CA ASN A 8 22.92 30.59 17.41
C ASN A 8 21.81 31.64 17.23
N ASP A 9 20.81 31.29 16.42
CA ASP A 9 19.41 31.66 16.72
C ASP A 9 18.80 30.62 17.67
N PRO A 10 18.02 31.02 18.70
CA PRO A 10 17.31 30.08 19.55
C PRO A 10 16.24 29.33 18.73
N PRO A 11 16.00 28.03 18.98
CA PRO A 11 14.96 27.30 18.27
C PRO A 11 13.60 27.92 18.59
N ALA A 12 12.86 28.30 17.55
CA ALA A 12 11.46 28.65 17.65
C ALA A 12 10.72 27.53 18.40
N SER A 13 10.03 27.89 19.49
CA SER A 13 9.18 26.97 20.23
C SER A 13 7.98 26.58 19.35
N PHE A 14 8.08 25.43 18.68
CA PHE A 14 6.96 24.87 17.96
C PHE A 14 5.87 24.46 18.95
N PRO A 15 4.60 24.84 18.73
CA PRO A 15 3.50 24.34 19.55
C PRO A 15 3.47 22.82 19.46
N GLN A 16 3.36 22.17 20.62
CA GLN A 16 3.20 20.72 20.74
C GLN A 16 2.09 20.23 19.80
N PRO A 17 2.31 19.17 19.01
CA PRO A 17 1.29 18.71 18.08
C PRO A 17 0.06 18.23 18.85
N ALA A 18 -1.09 18.84 18.53
CA ALA A 18 -2.40 18.33 18.88
C ALA A 18 -2.47 16.83 18.50
N LEU A 19 -3.07 16.02 19.39
CA LEU A 19 -3.21 14.57 19.29
C LEU A 19 -3.44 14.11 17.83
N THR A 20 -2.38 13.62 17.19
CA THR A 20 -2.49 13.04 15.85
C THR A 20 -3.09 11.63 15.96
N ARG A 21 -3.70 11.14 14.87
CA ARG A 21 -4.28 9.79 14.77
C ARG A 21 -3.31 8.67 15.22
N ARG A 22 -2.00 8.91 15.11
CA ARG A 22 -0.91 8.02 15.58
C ARG A 22 -0.71 8.04 17.10
N GLY A 23 -1.03 9.14 17.78
CA GLY A 23 -0.99 9.24 19.25
C GLY A 23 -2.07 8.41 19.95
N PHE A 24 -3.29 8.38 19.37
CA PHE A 24 -4.43 7.62 19.91
C PHE A 24 -4.19 6.09 19.89
N ILE A 25 -3.67 5.55 18.78
CA ILE A 25 -3.37 4.11 18.65
C ILE A 25 -2.30 3.66 19.68
N ARG A 26 -1.34 4.54 20.00
CA ARG A 26 -0.28 4.26 20.99
C ARG A 26 -0.80 4.25 22.43
N GLN A 27 -1.90 4.95 22.71
CA GLN A 27 -2.50 5.08 24.03
C GLN A 27 -3.49 3.93 24.33
N VAL A 28 -4.22 3.46 23.33
CA VAL A 28 -5.14 2.30 23.46
C VAL A 28 -4.38 1.00 23.69
N GLY A 29 -3.18 0.84 23.10
CA GLY A 29 -2.32 -0.33 23.32
C GLY A 29 -1.80 -0.51 24.75
N ARG A 30 -1.96 0.49 25.63
CA ARG A 30 -1.55 0.43 27.05
C ARG A 30 -2.68 0.01 28.01
N PHE A 31 -3.93 -0.02 27.56
CA PHE A 31 -5.07 -0.36 28.42
C PHE A 31 -5.50 -1.83 28.33
N ALA A 32 -4.85 -2.66 27.50
CA ALA A 32 -5.20 -4.08 27.33
C ALA A 32 -4.38 -5.06 28.20
N THR A 33 -3.57 -4.56 29.15
CA THR A 33 -2.83 -5.41 30.10
C THR A 33 -3.24 -5.12 31.54
N GLY A 34 -4.17 -5.95 32.04
CA GLY A 34 -4.15 -6.50 33.39
C GLY A 34 -4.62 -5.61 34.54
N VAL A 35 -5.91 -5.71 34.88
CA VAL A 35 -6.34 -5.61 36.29
C VAL A 35 -6.30 -7.02 36.87
N ALA A 36 -5.33 -7.31 37.71
CA ALA A 36 -5.34 -8.45 38.62
C ALA A 36 -4.93 -7.95 40.01
N LEU A 37 -5.85 -8.05 40.96
CA LEU A 37 -5.66 -7.69 42.35
C LEU A 37 -5.10 -8.87 43.16
N ALA A 38 -4.17 -8.50 44.05
CA ALA A 38 -3.90 -9.05 45.38
C ALA A 38 -2.92 -10.24 45.60
N ALA A 39 -1.87 -9.88 46.36
CA ALA A 39 -1.27 -10.55 47.52
C ALA A 39 -0.19 -11.64 47.32
N GLY A 40 0.98 -11.40 47.93
CA GLY A 40 2.00 -12.42 48.24
C GLY A 40 3.43 -11.87 48.18
N ARG A 41 4.06 -11.69 49.35
CA ARG A 41 5.47 -11.25 49.51
C ARG A 41 6.45 -12.39 49.23
N ASP A 42 7.66 -12.00 48.84
CA ASP A 42 8.94 -12.74 48.86
C ASP A 42 9.15 -13.86 47.81
N THR A 43 9.56 -13.45 46.61
CA THR A 43 10.46 -14.26 45.75
C THR A 43 11.42 -13.35 44.98
N LEU A 44 12.71 -13.64 45.10
CA LEU A 44 13.82 -13.02 44.38
C LEU A 44 13.54 -12.97 42.87
N PHE A 45 13.42 -11.75 42.32
CA PHE A 45 13.36 -11.51 40.89
C PHE A 45 14.76 -11.72 40.28
N VAL A 46 15.03 -12.92 39.77
CA VAL A 46 16.03 -13.12 38.72
C VAL A 46 15.34 -12.75 37.41
N PRO A 47 15.79 -11.73 36.66
CA PRO A 47 15.21 -11.44 35.36
C PRO A 47 15.71 -12.52 34.38
N LEU A 48 14.99 -13.63 34.30
CA LEU A 48 15.00 -14.49 33.13
C LEU A 48 14.30 -13.71 32.01
N ALA A 49 15.04 -12.82 31.36
CA ALA A 49 14.65 -12.24 30.08
C ALA A 49 14.78 -13.32 28.99
N PHE A 50 13.94 -14.36 29.06
CA PHE A 50 13.58 -15.11 27.87
C PHE A 50 12.67 -14.19 27.04
N GLY A 51 13.30 -13.38 26.19
CA GLY A 51 12.58 -12.67 25.16
C GLY A 51 11.93 -13.71 24.26
N ALA A 52 10.61 -13.89 24.38
CA ALA A 52 9.85 -14.65 23.41
C ALA A 52 10.11 -13.99 22.05
N GLU A 53 10.86 -14.68 21.19
CA GLU A 53 11.09 -14.25 19.83
C GLU A 53 9.72 -14.06 19.18
N LYS A 54 9.39 -12.82 18.81
CA LYS A 54 8.08 -12.53 18.19
C LYS A 54 7.96 -13.40 16.94
N LYS A 55 7.00 -14.33 16.97
CA LYS A 55 6.70 -15.19 15.81
C LYS A 55 6.54 -14.31 14.58
N ARG A 56 7.41 -14.53 13.60
CA ARG A 56 7.39 -13.83 12.32
C ARG A 56 6.21 -14.34 11.49
N LEU A 57 5.49 -13.43 10.85
CA LEU A 57 4.31 -13.77 10.04
C LEU A 57 4.75 -14.39 8.72
N LYS A 58 4.11 -15.49 8.30
CA LYS A 58 4.37 -16.15 7.03
C LYS A 58 3.58 -15.49 5.91
N ILE A 59 4.27 -15.07 4.85
CA ILE A 59 3.68 -14.35 3.72
C ILE A 59 3.87 -15.16 2.44
N ALA A 60 2.78 -15.34 1.69
CA ALA A 60 2.86 -15.79 0.30
C ALA A 60 2.94 -14.57 -0.62
N ALA A 61 3.88 -14.57 -1.57
CA ALA A 61 3.87 -13.60 -2.66
C ALA A 61 3.38 -14.24 -3.96
N VAL A 62 2.35 -13.66 -4.55
CA VAL A 62 1.68 -14.13 -5.75
C VAL A 62 1.95 -13.08 -6.83
N LEU A 63 2.79 -13.44 -7.81
CA LEU A 63 3.46 -12.51 -8.72
C LEU A 63 3.08 -12.80 -10.17
N THR A 64 2.91 -11.76 -10.98
CA THR A 64 2.81 -11.92 -12.44
C THR A 64 4.17 -12.20 -13.07
N GLU A 65 5.18 -11.43 -12.70
CA GLU A 65 6.59 -11.69 -13.01
C GLU A 65 7.49 -11.10 -11.91
N PHE A 66 8.78 -11.44 -11.93
CA PHE A 66 9.78 -10.85 -11.03
C PHE A 66 11.06 -10.56 -11.81
N THR A 67 11.29 -9.28 -12.11
CA THR A 67 12.51 -8.78 -12.77
C THR A 67 13.12 -7.59 -12.00
N TYR A 68 14.36 -7.21 -12.32
CA TYR A 68 15.00 -6.07 -11.66
C TYR A 68 14.19 -4.78 -11.87
N ARG A 69 13.88 -4.06 -10.78
CA ARG A 69 13.01 -2.87 -10.75
C ARG A 69 11.55 -3.09 -11.17
N SER A 70 11.09 -4.35 -11.27
CA SER A 70 9.65 -4.63 -11.31
C SER A 70 8.99 -4.23 -9.98
N HIS A 71 7.66 -4.07 -9.99
CA HIS A 71 6.88 -3.90 -8.76
C HIS A 71 7.15 -5.01 -7.72
N ALA A 72 7.26 -6.27 -8.15
CA ALA A 72 7.61 -7.37 -7.26
C ALA A 72 8.98 -7.15 -6.59
N HIS A 73 9.98 -6.68 -7.34
CA HIS A 73 11.30 -6.38 -6.80
C HIS A 73 11.26 -5.27 -5.72
N VAL A 74 10.64 -4.13 -6.04
CA VAL A 74 10.58 -2.96 -5.14
C VAL A 74 9.76 -3.24 -3.88
N LEU A 75 8.71 -4.06 -3.97
CA LEU A 75 7.94 -4.45 -2.79
C LEU A 75 8.72 -5.46 -1.94
N LEU A 76 9.24 -6.53 -2.57
CA LEU A 76 9.83 -7.65 -1.84
C LEU A 76 11.19 -7.34 -1.21
N GLU A 77 11.96 -6.38 -1.72
CA GLU A 77 13.25 -6.00 -1.10
C GLU A 77 13.07 -5.64 0.40
N ASN A 78 11.98 -4.95 0.76
CA ASN A 78 11.68 -4.57 2.14
C ASN A 78 11.14 -5.72 3.02
N PHE A 79 10.82 -6.86 2.41
CA PHE A 79 10.45 -8.09 3.12
C PHE A 79 11.64 -9.05 3.28
N LEU A 80 12.57 -9.03 2.31
CA LEU A 80 13.70 -9.96 2.24
C LEU A 80 14.94 -9.43 2.97
N GLU A 81 15.10 -8.12 3.06
CA GLU A 81 16.26 -7.47 3.69
C GLU A 81 15.83 -6.35 4.65
N PRO A 82 16.66 -6.01 5.65
CA PRO A 82 16.49 -4.77 6.41
C PRO A 82 16.56 -3.53 5.50
N TYR A 83 15.74 -2.53 5.81
CA TYR A 83 15.64 -1.29 5.02
C TYR A 83 15.61 -0.06 5.94
N LEU A 84 15.88 1.11 5.37
CA LEU A 84 15.76 2.38 6.09
C LEU A 84 14.33 2.91 5.99
N PHE A 85 13.69 3.11 7.14
CA PHE A 85 12.40 3.78 7.23
C PHE A 85 12.54 5.03 8.11
N ASN A 86 12.33 6.22 7.52
CA ASN A 86 12.55 7.51 8.19
C ASN A 86 13.92 7.61 8.87
N GLY A 87 14.98 7.20 8.17
CA GLY A 87 16.36 7.23 8.66
C GLY A 87 16.70 6.15 9.69
N LYS A 88 15.78 5.24 10.03
CA LYS A 88 16.02 4.16 10.97
C LYS A 88 16.06 2.81 10.25
N LEU A 89 17.11 2.03 10.49
CA LEU A 89 17.18 0.65 10.03
C LEU A 89 16.08 -0.19 10.68
N THR A 90 15.28 -0.86 9.86
CA THR A 90 14.12 -1.64 10.28
C THR A 90 13.99 -2.90 9.43
N SER A 91 13.08 -3.80 9.81
CA SER A 91 12.71 -4.98 9.03
C SER A 91 11.20 -5.15 9.06
N SER A 92 10.64 -5.88 8.09
CA SER A 92 9.20 -6.13 7.98
C SER A 92 8.61 -6.85 9.20
N GLY A 93 9.41 -7.65 9.91
CA GLY A 93 8.93 -8.59 10.92
C GLY A 93 8.16 -9.79 10.34
N MET A 94 8.28 -10.02 9.03
CA MET A 94 7.56 -11.04 8.27
C MET A 94 8.50 -11.85 7.39
N ASP A 95 8.19 -13.12 7.16
CA ASP A 95 8.92 -14.03 6.29
C ASP A 95 8.12 -14.33 5.04
N VAL A 96 8.70 -14.06 3.87
CA VAL A 96 8.14 -14.53 2.61
C VAL A 96 8.53 -16.01 2.46
N VAL A 97 7.55 -16.90 2.58
CA VAL A 97 7.79 -18.35 2.67
C VAL A 97 7.49 -19.10 1.37
N SER A 98 6.77 -18.47 0.46
CA SER A 98 6.38 -19.10 -0.81
C SER A 98 6.13 -18.07 -1.91
N PHE A 99 6.44 -18.47 -3.13
CA PHE A 99 6.06 -17.76 -4.34
C PHE A 99 5.07 -18.56 -5.18
N TYR A 100 4.17 -17.85 -5.85
CA TYR A 100 3.63 -18.22 -7.14
C TYR A 100 4.08 -17.17 -8.15
N VAL A 101 4.51 -17.61 -9.33
CA VAL A 101 4.97 -16.72 -10.41
C VAL A 101 4.30 -17.15 -11.71
N ASP A 102 3.50 -16.25 -12.29
CA ASP A 102 2.72 -16.55 -13.49
C ASP A 102 3.59 -16.66 -14.74
N GLN A 103 4.61 -15.80 -14.86
CA GLN A 103 5.49 -15.70 -16.02
C GLN A 103 6.96 -15.57 -15.59
N PHE A 104 7.84 -16.28 -16.30
CA PHE A 104 9.29 -16.21 -16.13
C PHE A 104 9.92 -15.61 -17.40
N PRO A 105 10.11 -14.29 -17.49
CA PRO A 105 10.72 -13.64 -18.64
C PRO A 105 12.24 -13.91 -18.72
N ASP A 106 12.90 -13.49 -19.81
CA ASP A 106 14.35 -13.71 -20.00
C ASP A 106 15.23 -13.12 -18.88
N ARG A 107 14.76 -12.04 -18.23
CA ARG A 107 15.42 -11.39 -17.09
C ARG A 107 14.79 -11.77 -15.75
N ASP A 108 14.23 -12.97 -15.66
CA ASP A 108 13.65 -13.51 -14.44
C ASP A 108 14.66 -13.49 -13.29
N MET A 109 14.20 -13.00 -12.14
CA MET A 109 14.91 -13.03 -10.86
C MET A 109 14.24 -13.95 -9.85
N ALA A 110 13.01 -14.42 -10.09
CA ALA A 110 12.26 -15.18 -9.10
C ALA A 110 13.01 -16.43 -8.65
N ARG A 111 13.60 -17.18 -9.59
CA ARG A 111 14.31 -18.44 -9.27
C ARG A 111 15.57 -18.21 -8.44
N GLU A 112 16.37 -17.21 -8.80
CA GLU A 112 17.60 -16.87 -8.08
C GLU A 112 17.29 -16.34 -6.68
N VAL A 113 16.33 -15.41 -6.57
CA VAL A 113 15.86 -14.88 -5.28
C VAL A 113 15.29 -16.01 -4.42
N ALA A 114 14.46 -16.87 -5.00
CA ALA A 114 13.90 -18.02 -4.30
C ALA A 114 14.98 -18.95 -3.74
N ALA A 115 16.01 -19.26 -4.53
CA ALA A 115 17.14 -20.06 -4.06
C ALA A 115 17.93 -19.35 -2.94
N LYS A 116 18.24 -18.05 -3.12
CA LYS A 116 19.00 -17.24 -2.16
C LYS A 116 18.33 -17.16 -0.78
N TYR A 117 17.01 -16.99 -0.75
CA TYR A 117 16.25 -16.81 0.49
C TYR A 117 15.51 -18.08 0.95
N ASN A 118 15.78 -19.23 0.32
CA ASN A 118 15.14 -20.51 0.62
C ASN A 118 13.59 -20.45 0.56
N ILE A 119 13.06 -19.80 -0.47
CA ILE A 119 11.63 -19.63 -0.73
C ILE A 119 11.20 -20.65 -1.77
N LYS A 120 10.14 -21.40 -1.49
CA LYS A 120 9.62 -22.37 -2.45
C LYS A 120 8.70 -21.70 -3.47
N ILE A 121 8.96 -21.93 -4.76
CA ILE A 121 8.05 -21.54 -5.85
C ILE A 121 7.08 -22.70 -6.09
N TYR A 122 5.77 -22.41 -6.03
CA TYR A 122 4.70 -23.37 -6.29
C TYR A 122 4.10 -23.11 -7.68
N PRO A 123 3.63 -24.17 -8.37
CA PRO A 123 3.03 -24.05 -9.70
C PRO A 123 1.63 -23.44 -9.66
N THR A 124 0.99 -23.36 -8.48
CA THR A 124 -0.36 -22.83 -8.30
C THR A 124 -0.42 -21.88 -7.11
N ILE A 125 -1.36 -20.94 -7.16
CA ILE A 125 -1.66 -20.02 -6.05
C ILE A 125 -2.06 -20.83 -4.80
N ALA A 126 -2.90 -21.85 -4.96
CA ALA A 126 -3.26 -22.76 -3.87
C ALA A 126 -2.04 -23.43 -3.22
N GLY A 127 -1.09 -23.92 -4.03
CA GLY A 127 0.14 -24.52 -3.52
C GLY A 127 0.97 -23.53 -2.69
N ALA A 128 1.10 -22.28 -3.14
CA ALA A 128 1.80 -21.24 -2.40
C ALA A 128 1.10 -20.91 -1.07
N LEU A 129 -0.22 -20.70 -1.10
CA LEU A 129 -0.99 -20.34 0.09
C LEU A 129 -1.08 -21.47 1.13
N CYS A 130 -1.13 -22.74 0.68
CA CYS A 130 -1.21 -23.91 1.54
C CYS A 130 0.15 -24.54 1.87
N LEU A 131 1.24 -23.97 1.33
CA LEU A 131 2.60 -24.53 1.43
C LEU A 131 2.69 -26.00 0.97
N GLY A 132 1.85 -26.40 0.02
CA GLY A 132 1.75 -27.77 -0.52
C GLY A 132 0.84 -28.71 0.29
N GLY A 133 0.22 -28.24 1.37
CA GLY A 133 -0.85 -28.95 2.07
C GLY A 133 -2.25 -28.64 1.51
N GLU A 134 -3.28 -29.03 2.24
CA GLU A 134 -4.69 -28.89 1.84
C GLU A 134 -5.37 -27.61 2.35
N LYS A 135 -4.75 -26.91 3.31
CA LYS A 135 -5.35 -25.77 4.01
C LYS A 135 -4.40 -24.59 4.03
N LEU A 136 -4.95 -23.38 4.06
CA LEU A 136 -4.23 -22.11 4.15
C LEU A 136 -3.21 -22.18 5.30
N ALA A 137 -1.93 -22.01 4.97
CA ALA A 137 -0.79 -22.18 5.88
C ALA A 137 0.04 -20.90 6.05
N VAL A 138 -0.36 -19.81 5.38
CA VAL A 138 0.24 -18.47 5.50
C VAL A 138 -0.64 -17.54 6.34
N ASP A 139 -0.01 -16.48 6.85
CA ASP A 139 -0.62 -15.44 7.69
C ASP A 139 -1.01 -14.19 6.87
N GLY A 140 -0.54 -14.05 5.62
CA GLY A 140 -0.90 -12.96 4.72
C GLY A 140 -0.51 -13.23 3.27
N VAL A 141 -1.11 -12.49 2.34
CA VAL A 141 -0.86 -12.62 0.89
C VAL A 141 -0.51 -11.28 0.27
N LEU A 142 0.61 -11.22 -0.44
CA LEU A 142 0.98 -10.12 -1.34
C LEU A 142 0.60 -10.52 -2.78
N SER A 143 -0.48 -9.96 -3.32
CA SER A 143 -0.90 -10.15 -4.71
C SER A 143 -0.36 -9.00 -5.56
N ILE A 144 0.75 -9.25 -6.24
CA ILE A 144 1.49 -8.24 -7.02
C ILE A 144 1.28 -8.53 -8.50
N CYS A 145 0.25 -7.90 -9.07
CA CYS A 145 -0.16 -8.12 -10.46
C CYS A 145 0.21 -6.94 -11.35
N GLU A 146 1.51 -6.75 -11.59
CA GLU A 146 2.03 -5.65 -12.40
C GLU A 146 3.21 -6.14 -13.23
N HIS A 147 3.35 -5.64 -14.46
CA HIS A 147 4.24 -6.18 -15.49
C HIS A 147 3.86 -7.59 -15.97
N GLY A 148 4.64 -8.15 -16.90
CA GLY A 148 4.32 -9.35 -17.64
C GLY A 148 3.68 -9.07 -19.00
N LYS A 149 3.53 -10.13 -19.80
CA LYS A 149 2.87 -10.06 -21.11
C LYS A 149 1.41 -10.45 -20.94
N TYR A 150 0.53 -9.45 -20.97
CA TYR A 150 -0.93 -9.64 -20.96
C TYR A 150 -1.54 -8.94 -22.18
N PRO A 151 -2.81 -9.23 -22.54
CA PRO A 151 -3.53 -8.47 -23.56
C PRO A 151 -3.72 -7.01 -23.14
N VAL A 152 -3.86 -6.13 -24.14
CA VAL A 152 -4.28 -4.74 -23.97
C VAL A 152 -5.63 -4.59 -24.64
N ASN A 153 -6.61 -4.05 -23.91
CA ASN A 153 -7.96 -3.88 -24.44
C ASN A 153 -8.10 -2.61 -25.29
N GLU A 154 -9.29 -2.40 -25.87
CA GLU A 154 -9.58 -1.26 -26.74
C GLU A 154 -9.42 0.11 -26.07
N LYS A 155 -9.43 0.17 -24.73
CA LYS A 155 -9.19 1.41 -23.96
C LYS A 155 -7.71 1.68 -23.71
N GLY A 156 -6.82 0.75 -24.07
CA GLY A 156 -5.40 0.84 -23.74
C GLY A 156 -5.05 0.31 -22.35
N GLN A 157 -5.97 -0.40 -21.70
CA GLN A 157 -5.72 -0.99 -20.38
C GLN A 157 -5.04 -2.34 -20.53
N GLN A 158 -3.95 -2.53 -19.79
CA GLN A 158 -3.32 -3.83 -19.66
C GLN A 158 -4.22 -4.76 -18.82
N GLU A 159 -4.64 -5.89 -19.39
CA GLU A 159 -5.55 -6.85 -18.75
C GLU A 159 -4.85 -7.73 -17.71
N TYR A 160 -4.24 -7.10 -16.71
CA TYR A 160 -3.55 -7.78 -15.62
C TYR A 160 -4.50 -8.74 -14.88
N PRO A 161 -4.03 -9.92 -14.44
CA PRO A 161 -4.86 -11.01 -13.95
C PRO A 161 -5.31 -10.83 -12.49
N ARG A 162 -5.48 -9.59 -12.00
CA ARG A 162 -5.84 -9.27 -10.60
C ARG A 162 -7.09 -10.02 -10.13
N LYS A 163 -8.13 -10.07 -10.97
CA LYS A 163 -9.38 -10.78 -10.67
C LYS A 163 -9.16 -12.30 -10.57
N ARG A 164 -8.39 -12.89 -11.49
CA ARG A 164 -8.06 -14.32 -11.47
C ARG A 164 -7.29 -14.67 -10.19
N PHE A 165 -6.24 -13.92 -9.87
CA PHE A 165 -5.44 -14.14 -8.65
C PHE A 165 -6.32 -14.05 -7.41
N PHE A 166 -7.17 -13.02 -7.32
CA PHE A 166 -8.11 -12.86 -6.21
C PHE A 166 -9.09 -14.03 -6.10
N ASP A 167 -9.67 -14.51 -7.20
CA ASP A 167 -10.59 -15.65 -7.20
C ASP A 167 -9.92 -16.93 -6.72
N GLU A 168 -8.69 -17.20 -7.17
CA GLU A 168 -7.92 -18.36 -6.72
C GLU A 168 -7.53 -18.26 -5.23
N ILE A 169 -7.18 -17.07 -4.74
CA ILE A 169 -6.96 -16.83 -3.30
C ILE A 169 -8.25 -17.08 -2.51
N VAL A 170 -9.39 -16.57 -2.98
CA VAL A 170 -10.70 -16.74 -2.34
C VAL A 170 -11.13 -18.21 -2.34
N ALA A 171 -10.82 -18.97 -3.40
CA ALA A 171 -11.08 -20.41 -3.44
C ALA A 171 -10.38 -21.12 -2.28
N VAL A 172 -9.08 -20.84 -2.05
CA VAL A 172 -8.32 -21.38 -0.92
C VAL A 172 -8.94 -20.98 0.42
N PHE A 173 -9.37 -19.73 0.57
CA PHE A 173 -9.99 -19.26 1.81
C PHE A 173 -11.30 -20.00 2.12
N ARG A 174 -12.14 -20.21 1.10
CA ARG A 174 -13.40 -20.97 1.23
C ARG A 174 -13.12 -22.42 1.62
N GLU A 175 -12.22 -23.09 0.93
CA GLU A 175 -11.84 -24.48 1.23
C GLU A 175 -11.20 -24.61 2.62
N SER A 176 -10.46 -23.59 3.06
CA SER A 176 -9.79 -23.59 4.36
C SER A 176 -10.69 -23.21 5.53
N GLY A 177 -11.88 -22.66 5.27
CA GLY A 177 -12.77 -22.13 6.30
C GLY A 177 -12.19 -20.95 7.09
N ARG A 178 -11.13 -20.31 6.57
CA ARG A 178 -10.47 -19.15 7.18
C ARG A 178 -9.88 -18.23 6.12
N VAL A 179 -9.74 -16.96 6.47
CA VAL A 179 -9.12 -15.92 5.62
C VAL A 179 -7.77 -15.47 6.18
N ALA A 180 -6.99 -14.80 5.35
CA ALA A 180 -5.82 -14.01 5.74
C ALA A 180 -5.90 -12.61 5.10
N PRO A 181 -5.21 -11.59 5.65
CA PRO A 181 -5.07 -10.30 4.99
C PRO A 181 -4.48 -10.44 3.57
N VAL A 182 -5.03 -9.68 2.64
CA VAL A 182 -4.56 -9.61 1.24
C VAL A 182 -4.22 -8.17 0.90
N TYR A 183 -2.99 -7.95 0.44
CA TYR A 183 -2.60 -6.72 -0.24
C TYR A 183 -2.64 -6.97 -1.75
N ASN A 184 -3.45 -6.20 -2.47
CA ASN A 184 -3.54 -6.24 -3.93
C ASN A 184 -2.91 -4.97 -4.50
N ASP A 185 -1.80 -5.14 -5.21
CA ASP A 185 -1.02 -4.02 -5.73
C ASP A 185 -1.83 -3.15 -6.71
N LYS A 186 -1.88 -1.83 -6.44
CA LYS A 186 -2.65 -0.80 -7.17
C LYS A 186 -4.17 -1.01 -7.07
N HIS A 187 -4.91 -0.66 -8.12
CA HIS A 187 -6.37 -0.79 -8.18
C HIS A 187 -6.82 -2.27 -8.20
N LEU A 188 -8.09 -2.52 -7.88
CA LEU A 188 -8.65 -3.89 -7.78
C LEU A 188 -8.65 -4.64 -9.12
N SER A 189 -9.17 -4.01 -10.17
CA SER A 189 -9.24 -4.60 -11.51
C SER A 189 -9.35 -3.49 -12.55
N TYR A 190 -8.93 -3.78 -13.78
CA TYR A 190 -9.10 -2.88 -14.91
C TYR A 190 -10.59 -2.73 -15.31
N ARG A 191 -11.46 -3.65 -14.86
CA ARG A 191 -12.92 -3.55 -15.05
C ARG A 191 -13.65 -3.24 -13.75
N TRP A 192 -14.59 -2.30 -13.83
CA TRP A 192 -15.41 -1.90 -12.69
C TRP A 192 -16.28 -3.04 -12.14
N ASP A 193 -16.93 -3.82 -13.00
CA ASP A 193 -17.78 -4.94 -12.59
C ASP A 193 -16.99 -5.99 -11.79
N TRP A 194 -15.78 -6.32 -12.25
CA TRP A 194 -14.89 -7.22 -11.52
C TRP A 194 -14.36 -6.62 -10.22
N ALA A 195 -13.96 -5.35 -10.23
CA ALA A 195 -13.56 -4.64 -9.02
C ALA A 195 -14.69 -4.65 -7.96
N ARG A 196 -15.94 -4.45 -8.40
CA ARG A 196 -17.12 -4.52 -7.54
C ARG A 196 -17.31 -5.92 -6.95
N VAL A 197 -17.20 -6.97 -7.76
CA VAL A 197 -17.26 -8.37 -7.29
C VAL A 197 -16.15 -8.67 -6.28
N MET A 198 -14.92 -8.19 -6.51
CA MET A 198 -13.81 -8.37 -5.57
C MET A 198 -14.11 -7.69 -4.23
N TYR A 199 -14.61 -6.45 -4.26
CA TYR A 199 -15.01 -5.72 -3.06
C TYR A 199 -16.13 -6.44 -2.29
N ASP A 200 -17.22 -6.80 -2.97
CA ASP A 200 -18.39 -7.44 -2.34
C ASP A 200 -18.01 -8.82 -1.78
N THR A 201 -17.14 -9.57 -2.47
CA THR A 201 -16.63 -10.86 -2.00
C THR A 201 -15.76 -10.69 -0.76
N ALA A 202 -14.82 -9.73 -0.76
CA ALA A 202 -13.98 -9.45 0.40
C ALA A 202 -14.80 -9.02 1.61
N ARG A 203 -15.84 -8.19 1.40
CA ARG A 203 -16.79 -7.79 2.44
C ARG A 203 -17.58 -8.99 2.97
N GLY A 204 -18.13 -9.82 2.09
CA GLY A 204 -18.94 -10.98 2.48
C GLY A 204 -18.14 -12.05 3.25
N LEU A 205 -16.86 -12.23 2.93
CA LEU A 205 -15.96 -13.17 3.60
C LEU A 205 -15.16 -12.56 4.76
N ASN A 206 -15.34 -11.27 5.05
CA ASN A 206 -14.56 -10.51 6.03
C ASN A 206 -13.03 -10.60 5.80
N ILE A 207 -12.59 -10.58 4.54
CA ILE A 207 -11.17 -10.53 4.18
C ILE A 207 -10.63 -9.14 4.53
N PRO A 208 -9.56 -9.02 5.34
CA PRO A 208 -8.83 -7.76 5.49
C PRO A 208 -8.14 -7.44 4.16
N PHE A 209 -8.78 -6.61 3.33
CA PHE A 209 -8.39 -6.40 1.95
C PHE A 209 -7.92 -4.97 1.72
N MET A 210 -6.66 -4.81 1.32
CA MET A 210 -6.05 -3.53 0.99
C MET A 210 -5.66 -3.50 -0.48
N ALA A 211 -5.94 -2.38 -1.13
CA ALA A 211 -5.53 -2.07 -2.49
C ALA A 211 -5.28 -0.56 -2.58
N GLY A 212 -4.53 -0.14 -3.60
CA GLY A 212 -4.17 1.25 -3.86
C GLY A 212 -2.71 1.37 -4.24
N SER A 213 -2.33 2.51 -4.79
CA SER A 213 -0.91 2.78 -5.03
C SER A 213 -0.21 3.37 -3.79
N SER A 214 1.12 3.51 -3.90
CA SER A 214 1.94 4.12 -2.87
C SER A 214 1.84 5.65 -2.84
N VAL A 215 1.27 6.29 -3.88
CA VAL A 215 1.30 7.76 -4.01
C VAL A 215 0.57 8.53 -2.89
N PRO A 216 -0.49 8.01 -2.24
CA PRO A 216 -1.06 8.64 -1.05
C PRO A 216 -0.09 8.74 0.14
N LEU A 217 0.99 7.95 0.12
CA LEU A 217 2.02 7.91 1.15
C LEU A 217 3.31 8.62 0.74
N ALA A 218 3.32 9.26 -0.44
CA ALA A 218 4.50 9.95 -0.95
C ALA A 218 4.94 11.09 -0.01
N GLU A 219 6.25 11.34 0.02
CA GLU A 219 6.80 12.51 0.71
C GLU A 219 6.21 13.79 0.10
N ARG A 220 5.78 14.72 0.96
CA ARG A 220 5.20 16.00 0.54
C ARG A 220 6.24 17.09 0.62
N ARG A 221 6.35 17.89 -0.44
CA ARG A 221 7.26 19.04 -0.52
C ARG A 221 6.51 20.28 -1.04
N PRO A 222 6.34 21.34 -0.23
CA PRO A 222 6.61 21.37 1.22
C PRO A 222 5.76 20.34 1.99
N PRO A 223 6.12 19.98 3.24
CA PRO A 223 5.34 19.06 4.06
C PRO A 223 4.03 19.72 4.50
N ALA A 224 3.07 19.80 3.59
CA ALA A 224 1.78 20.44 3.78
C ALA A 224 0.70 19.41 4.14
N GLU A 225 -0.13 19.78 5.11
CA GLU A 225 -1.32 19.03 5.52
C GLU A 225 -2.53 19.98 5.47
N ILE A 226 -3.61 19.54 4.81
CA ILE A 226 -4.85 20.30 4.78
C ILE A 226 -5.65 19.98 6.06
N PRO A 227 -6.04 20.97 6.87
CA PRO A 227 -6.82 20.72 8.08
C PRO A 227 -8.13 19.97 7.77
N ARG A 228 -8.49 19.02 8.64
CA ARG A 228 -9.79 18.34 8.56
C ARG A 228 -10.91 19.38 8.61
N GLY A 229 -11.88 19.26 7.71
CA GLY A 229 -12.99 20.21 7.59
C GLY A 229 -12.61 21.52 6.91
N ALA A 230 -11.43 21.64 6.30
CA ALA A 230 -11.08 22.79 5.47
C ALA A 230 -12.12 22.96 4.34
N ARG A 231 -12.41 24.21 4.01
CA ARG A 231 -13.18 24.56 2.82
C ARG A 231 -12.23 24.53 1.62
N ILE A 232 -12.52 23.66 0.66
CA ILE A 232 -11.78 23.53 -0.60
C ILE A 232 -12.80 23.78 -1.71
N THR A 233 -12.53 24.72 -2.60
CA THR A 233 -13.36 24.97 -3.79
C THR A 233 -12.83 24.16 -4.97
N ASP A 234 -11.51 24.19 -5.16
CA ASP A 234 -10.81 23.61 -6.30
C ASP A 234 -9.52 22.95 -5.82
N ALA A 235 -9.14 21.86 -6.50
CA ALA A 235 -7.86 21.20 -6.29
C ALA A 235 -7.40 20.60 -7.62
N VAL A 236 -6.10 20.70 -7.91
CA VAL A 236 -5.49 20.20 -9.14
C VAL A 236 -4.35 19.26 -8.77
N SER A 237 -4.27 18.13 -9.46
CA SER A 237 -3.10 17.26 -9.48
C SER A 237 -2.62 17.16 -10.91
N VAL A 238 -1.29 17.27 -11.10
CA VAL A 238 -0.64 17.12 -12.40
C VAL A 238 0.32 15.95 -12.29
N HIS A 239 0.28 15.06 -13.26
CA HIS A 239 1.20 13.94 -13.38
C HIS A 239 1.58 13.75 -14.85
N SER A 240 2.61 12.93 -15.09
CA SER A 240 2.99 12.48 -16.41
C SER A 240 2.77 10.98 -16.54
N GLY A 241 2.53 10.51 -17.77
CA GLY A 241 2.34 9.09 -18.07
C GLY A 241 1.09 8.83 -18.93
N PRO A 242 0.91 7.58 -19.40
CA PRO A 242 -0.26 7.21 -20.17
C PRO A 242 -1.54 7.24 -19.32
N VAL A 243 -2.66 7.62 -19.95
CA VAL A 243 -3.98 7.81 -19.33
C VAL A 243 -4.38 6.62 -18.45
N GLU A 244 -4.45 5.42 -19.02
CA GLU A 244 -4.97 4.25 -18.30
C GLU A 244 -4.02 3.69 -17.24
N SER A 245 -2.73 4.03 -17.27
CA SER A 245 -1.74 3.51 -16.31
C SER A 245 -1.29 4.52 -15.27
N TYR A 246 -1.52 5.82 -15.46
CA TYR A 246 -1.08 6.87 -14.55
C TYR A 246 -2.17 7.83 -14.06
N ASP A 247 -3.30 8.02 -14.76
CA ASP A 247 -4.32 9.00 -14.34
C ASP A 247 -4.88 8.69 -12.94
N PHE A 248 -5.05 7.40 -12.63
CA PHE A 248 -5.53 7.00 -11.32
C PHE A 248 -4.56 7.39 -10.20
N HIS A 249 -3.25 7.49 -10.46
CA HIS A 249 -2.28 8.00 -9.48
C HIS A 249 -2.50 9.48 -9.20
N GLY A 250 -2.76 10.29 -10.24
CA GLY A 250 -3.14 11.70 -10.07
C GLY A 250 -4.39 11.85 -9.21
N LEU A 251 -5.41 11.01 -9.46
CA LEU A 251 -6.62 10.97 -8.66
C LEU A 251 -6.37 10.52 -7.20
N GLU A 252 -5.55 9.51 -6.97
CA GLU A 252 -5.22 9.02 -5.63
C GLU A 252 -4.43 10.05 -4.81
N VAL A 253 -3.45 10.74 -5.40
CA VAL A 253 -2.75 11.86 -4.73
C VAL A 253 -3.75 12.95 -4.36
N LEU A 254 -4.56 13.38 -5.33
CA LEU A 254 -5.53 14.45 -5.12
C LEU A 254 -6.52 14.08 -4.01
N GLN A 255 -7.04 12.85 -4.06
CA GLN A 255 -7.96 12.33 -3.06
C GLN A 255 -7.33 12.33 -1.67
N ALA A 256 -6.08 11.86 -1.52
CA ALA A 256 -5.39 11.82 -0.23
C ALA A 256 -5.23 13.21 0.41
N MET A 257 -5.21 14.28 -0.39
CA MET A 257 -5.15 15.66 0.10
C MET A 257 -6.53 16.22 0.46
N VAL A 258 -7.57 15.90 -0.32
CA VAL A 258 -8.89 16.55 -0.23
C VAL A 258 -9.97 15.71 0.45
N GLU A 259 -9.72 14.44 0.74
CA GLU A 259 -10.71 13.51 1.30
C GLU A 259 -11.17 13.86 2.71
N SER A 260 -10.47 14.75 3.42
CA SER A 260 -10.86 15.22 4.75
C SER A 260 -11.49 16.62 4.76
N ARG A 261 -11.82 17.19 3.58
CA ARG A 261 -12.46 18.52 3.44
C ARG A 261 -13.85 18.59 4.09
N ARG A 262 -14.38 19.80 4.26
CA ARG A 262 -15.76 20.01 4.75
C ARG A 262 -16.77 19.30 3.83
N GLY A 263 -17.62 18.44 4.42
CA GLY A 263 -18.58 17.66 3.64
C GLY A 263 -17.95 16.49 2.86
N ALA A 264 -16.79 16.00 3.32
CA ALA A 264 -16.16 14.80 2.80
C ALA A 264 -16.99 13.51 2.98
N GLU A 265 -16.48 12.40 2.43
CA GLU A 265 -17.08 11.05 2.49
C GLU A 265 -18.42 10.90 1.75
N THR A 266 -18.73 11.82 0.83
CA THR A 266 -19.96 11.81 0.02
C THR A 266 -19.79 11.18 -1.37
N GLY A 267 -18.59 10.69 -1.71
CA GLY A 267 -18.28 10.13 -3.03
C GLY A 267 -18.11 11.17 -4.14
N VAL A 268 -18.14 10.70 -5.40
CA VAL A 268 -17.98 11.49 -6.62
C VAL A 268 -19.34 11.64 -7.30
N ALA A 269 -19.79 12.88 -7.54
CA ALA A 269 -21.07 13.15 -8.17
C ALA A 269 -21.02 13.09 -9.71
N ARG A 270 -19.90 13.49 -10.31
CA ARG A 270 -19.70 13.53 -11.76
C ARG A 270 -18.22 13.40 -12.09
N VAL A 271 -17.92 12.74 -13.21
CA VAL A 271 -16.59 12.72 -13.84
C VAL A 271 -16.74 13.27 -15.26
N GLN A 272 -15.75 14.05 -15.71
CA GLN A 272 -15.66 14.52 -17.08
C GLN A 272 -14.22 14.35 -17.57
N PHE A 273 -14.05 13.74 -18.74
CA PHE A 273 -12.77 13.65 -19.42
C PHE A 273 -12.72 14.69 -20.55
N LEU A 274 -11.66 15.50 -20.58
CA LEU A 274 -11.45 16.54 -21.58
C LEU A 274 -10.02 16.46 -22.11
N GLN A 275 -9.85 16.61 -23.41
CA GLN A 275 -8.54 16.55 -24.08
C GLN A 275 -8.44 17.61 -25.17
N GLY A 276 -7.21 18.09 -25.43
CA GLY A 276 -6.92 19.04 -26.50
C GLY A 276 -7.73 20.33 -26.37
N GLU A 277 -8.31 20.80 -27.48
CA GLU A 277 -9.12 22.03 -27.53
C GLU A 277 -10.30 22.04 -26.54
N ALA A 278 -10.89 20.88 -26.25
CA ALA A 278 -12.01 20.79 -25.32
C ALA A 278 -11.59 21.14 -23.87
N LEU A 279 -10.36 20.78 -23.48
CA LEU A 279 -9.79 21.14 -22.17
C LEU A 279 -9.61 22.65 -22.03
N TRP A 280 -9.06 23.30 -23.06
CA TRP A 280 -8.82 24.74 -23.07
C TRP A 280 -10.11 25.56 -23.19
N LYS A 281 -11.08 25.07 -23.97
CA LYS A 281 -12.42 25.68 -24.00
C LYS A 281 -13.10 25.62 -22.63
N ALA A 282 -12.93 24.52 -21.88
CA ALA A 282 -13.46 24.42 -20.53
C ALA A 282 -12.78 25.40 -19.55
N ALA A 283 -11.47 25.64 -19.68
CA ALA A 283 -10.76 26.68 -18.95
C ALA A 283 -11.33 28.07 -19.25
N ASN A 284 -11.50 28.41 -20.53
CA ASN A 284 -12.04 29.71 -20.97
C ASN A 284 -13.47 29.95 -20.45
N ASN A 285 -14.24 28.87 -20.24
CA ASN A 285 -15.58 28.92 -19.66
C ASN A 285 -15.60 28.90 -18.12
N GLY A 286 -14.43 28.92 -17.46
CA GLY A 286 -14.32 28.93 -16.00
C GLY A 286 -14.62 27.60 -15.31
N LEU A 287 -14.56 26.47 -16.02
CA LEU A 287 -14.81 25.14 -15.44
C LEU A 287 -13.64 24.58 -14.64
N TRP A 288 -12.42 25.10 -14.87
CA TRP A 288 -11.23 24.80 -14.07
C TRP A 288 -10.23 25.97 -14.14
N SER A 289 -9.36 26.09 -13.13
CA SER A 289 -8.41 27.20 -13.02
C SER A 289 -7.05 26.90 -13.66
N VAL A 290 -6.73 27.65 -14.72
CA VAL A 290 -5.41 27.60 -15.38
C VAL A 290 -4.30 28.10 -14.45
N GLU A 291 -4.57 29.14 -13.68
CA GLU A 291 -3.63 29.70 -12.69
C GLU A 291 -3.26 28.66 -11.61
N LEU A 292 -4.25 27.90 -11.14
CA LEU A 292 -4.01 26.84 -10.16
C LEU A 292 -3.15 25.72 -10.74
N ALA A 293 -3.38 25.32 -11.99
CA ALA A 293 -2.54 24.33 -12.65
C ALA A 293 -1.12 24.83 -12.93
N GLN A 294 -0.95 26.10 -13.31
CA GLN A 294 0.38 26.71 -13.48
C GLN A 294 1.14 26.76 -12.16
N THR A 295 0.45 27.05 -11.05
CA THR A 295 1.03 27.02 -9.71
C THR A 295 1.47 25.60 -9.35
N ALA A 296 0.63 24.59 -9.61
CA ALA A 296 0.98 23.17 -9.38
C ALA A 296 2.16 22.69 -10.24
N LEU A 297 2.38 23.27 -11.42
CA LEU A 297 3.53 22.97 -12.29
C LEU A 297 4.83 23.69 -11.87
N SER A 298 4.73 24.75 -11.06
CA SER A 298 5.87 25.59 -10.67
C SER A 298 6.65 25.08 -9.45
N THR A 299 6.18 23.99 -8.82
CA THR A 299 6.76 23.35 -7.62
C THR A 299 7.61 22.15 -7.97
#